data_AF-A0A7V4N0H5-F1
#
_entry.id   AF-A0A7V4N0H5-F1
#
_cell.length_a   1.000
_cell.length_b   1.000
_cell.length_c   1.000
_cell.angle_alpha   90.00
_cell.angle_beta   90.00
_cell.angle_gamma   90.00
#
_symmetry.space_group_name_H-M   'P 1'
#
loop_
_entity.id
_entity.type
_entity.pdbx_description
1 polymer ?
#
loop_
_entity_poly.entity_id
_entity_poly.type
_entity_poly.pdbx_seq_one_letter_code
_entity_poly.pdbx_strand_id
1 'polypeptide(L)'
;MPSGFSRSFREELARVENKQQCCRLAVAAGLMHTAGSFLIRGGATESERYEVRLETTIQAGAKLAYSVFKAYGAEGELVARREPRFQHRLVYEVRLKGDPPTLQALNEMGVLSDRFELIQGISRRLIKKGCCRSAFLRGCLIGAGSANAPQREAHLEITTPHHAFAADLAALLHVVVGHVATRNRLAARRQDRQHGLHAATFRAFGRRTLASRHA
;
A
#
# COMPACT_ATOMS: atom_id res chain seq x y z
N MET A 1 1.84 -11.48 -21.67
CA MET A 1 1.62 -10.03 -21.92
C MET A 1 2.86 -9.28 -21.46
N PRO A 2 3.41 -8.30 -22.20
CA PRO A 2 4.58 -7.58 -21.73
C PRO A 2 4.21 -6.95 -20.39
N SER A 3 5.10 -7.06 -19.40
CA SER A 3 4.92 -6.55 -18.04
C SER A 3 4.50 -5.08 -18.10
N GLY A 4 3.18 -4.85 -18.00
CA GLY A 4 2.54 -3.60 -18.38
C GLY A 4 3.09 -2.41 -17.60
N PHE A 5 3.05 -1.23 -18.22
CA PHE A 5 3.54 0.05 -17.69
C PHE A 5 3.30 0.25 -16.18
N SER A 6 2.13 -0.13 -15.67
CA SER A 6 1.81 -0.04 -14.23
C SER A 6 2.77 -0.80 -13.31
N ARG A 7 3.34 -1.93 -13.75
CA ARG A 7 4.36 -2.66 -12.96
C ARG A 7 5.67 -1.89 -12.94
N SER A 8 6.16 -1.44 -14.09
CA SER A 8 7.39 -0.64 -14.19
C SER A 8 7.29 0.62 -13.33
N PHE A 9 6.16 1.33 -13.43
CA PHE A 9 5.85 2.50 -12.61
C PHE A 9 5.94 2.20 -11.10
N ARG A 10 5.35 1.09 -10.64
CA ARG A 10 5.44 0.68 -9.23
C ARG A 10 6.84 0.28 -8.81
N GLU A 11 7.61 -0.35 -9.70
CA GLU A 11 9.01 -0.70 -9.45
C GLU A 11 9.89 0.56 -9.32
N GLU A 12 9.64 1.60 -10.13
CA GLU A 12 10.32 2.89 -10.02
C GLU A 12 10.01 3.58 -8.68
N LEU A 13 8.73 3.66 -8.31
CA LEU A 13 8.32 4.21 -7.02
C LEU A 13 8.96 3.49 -5.82
N ALA A 14 9.10 2.17 -5.91
CA ALA A 14 9.70 1.37 -4.83
C ALA A 14 11.22 1.57 -4.69
N ARG A 15 11.90 2.14 -5.69
CA ARG A 15 13.34 2.47 -5.64
C ARG A 15 13.64 3.86 -5.11
N VAL A 16 12.62 4.71 -4.91
CA VAL A 16 12.82 6.05 -4.37
C VAL A 16 13.36 5.96 -2.94
N GLU A 17 14.49 6.62 -2.71
CA GLU A 17 15.16 6.61 -1.41
C GLU A 17 14.30 7.29 -0.32
N ASN A 18 14.24 6.64 0.84
CA ASN A 18 13.53 7.15 2.01
C ASN A 18 14.53 7.68 3.05
N LYS A 19 14.95 8.94 2.89
CA LYS A 19 15.97 9.57 3.73
C LYS A 19 15.60 9.65 5.22
N GLN A 20 14.32 9.80 5.52
CA GLN A 20 13.82 9.93 6.90
C GLN A 20 13.12 8.65 7.35
N GLN A 21 13.29 8.28 8.62
CA GLN A 21 12.62 7.11 9.22
C GLN A 21 11.08 7.24 9.16
N CYS A 22 10.54 8.44 9.36
CA CYS A 22 9.09 8.68 9.24
C CYS A 22 8.57 8.43 7.81
N CYS A 23 9.37 8.69 6.77
CA CYS A 23 8.99 8.38 5.39
C CYS A 23 9.02 6.86 5.14
N ARG A 24 10.02 6.14 5.67
CA ARG A 24 10.08 4.68 5.59
C ARG A 24 8.83 4.04 6.21
N LEU A 25 8.47 4.48 7.41
CA LEU A 25 7.27 4.02 8.11
C LEU A 25 5.99 4.34 7.32
N ALA A 26 5.89 5.56 6.77
CA ALA A 26 4.74 5.96 5.96
C ALA A 26 4.59 5.14 4.67
N VAL A 27 5.69 4.81 3.97
CA VAL A 27 5.63 3.90 2.80
C VAL A 27 5.16 2.50 3.21
N ALA A 28 5.71 1.95 4.30
CA ALA A 28 5.32 0.63 4.79
C ALA A 28 3.84 0.58 5.20
N ALA A 29 3.35 1.62 5.87
CA ALA A 29 1.94 1.76 6.20
C ALA A 29 1.03 1.82 4.96
N GLY A 30 1.39 2.62 3.94
CA GLY A 30 0.63 2.67 2.69
C GLY A 30 0.58 1.32 1.96
N LEU A 31 1.67 0.55 2.02
CA LEU A 31 1.72 -0.83 1.55
C LEU A 31 0.81 -1.74 2.37
N MET A 32 0.83 -1.67 3.70
CA MET A 32 -0.03 -2.47 4.56
C MET A 32 -1.52 -2.20 4.31
N HIS A 33 -1.92 -0.94 4.08
CA HIS A 33 -3.31 -0.61 3.76
C HIS A 33 -3.80 -1.15 2.40
N THR A 34 -2.90 -1.42 1.46
CA THR A 34 -3.26 -1.75 0.07
C THR A 34 -2.91 -3.17 -0.34
N ALA A 35 -1.97 -3.79 0.35
CA ALA A 35 -1.42 -5.11 0.05
C ALA A 35 -1.27 -6.00 1.30
N GLY A 36 -1.63 -5.47 2.48
CA GLY A 36 -1.58 -6.19 3.74
C GLY A 36 -2.86 -6.96 4.04
N SER A 37 -2.76 -7.98 4.87
CA SER A 37 -3.88 -8.76 5.39
C SER A 37 -3.58 -9.22 6.82
N PHE A 38 -4.60 -9.17 7.67
CA PHE A 38 -4.57 -9.75 9.01
C PHE A 38 -5.40 -11.02 8.99
N LEU A 39 -4.78 -12.16 9.26
CA LEU A 39 -5.42 -13.47 9.18
C LEU A 39 -5.61 -14.03 10.58
N ILE A 40 -6.84 -14.44 10.86
CA ILE A 40 -7.14 -15.25 12.04
C ILE A 40 -6.80 -16.70 11.70
N ARG A 41 -6.02 -17.34 12.56
CA ARG A 41 -5.56 -18.71 12.46
C ARG A 41 -6.12 -19.54 13.62
N GLY A 42 -6.05 -20.86 13.48
CA GLY A 42 -6.17 -21.77 14.62
C GLY A 42 -4.79 -21.95 15.26
N GLY A 43 -4.71 -21.92 16.58
CA GLY A 43 -3.45 -22.05 17.31
C GLY A 43 -3.67 -22.17 18.83
N ALA A 44 -2.75 -22.84 19.52
CA ALA A 44 -2.84 -23.02 20.96
C ALA A 44 -2.30 -21.79 21.72
N THR A 45 -1.34 -21.09 21.12
CA THR A 45 -0.68 -19.92 21.71
C THR A 45 -1.13 -18.61 21.05
N GLU A 46 -0.94 -17.48 21.74
CA GLU A 46 -1.31 -16.14 21.24
C GLU A 46 -0.67 -15.78 19.91
N SER A 47 0.61 -16.11 19.73
CA SER A 47 1.39 -15.81 18.53
C SER A 47 1.03 -16.68 17.32
N GLU A 48 0.39 -17.82 17.55
CA GLU A 48 -0.11 -18.72 16.49
C GLU A 48 -1.54 -18.38 16.05
N ARG A 49 -2.31 -17.67 16.88
CA ARG A 49 -3.70 -17.31 16.59
C ARG A 49 -3.85 -16.29 15.48
N TYR A 50 -2.80 -15.52 15.19
CA TYR A 50 -2.84 -14.47 14.18
C TYR A 50 -1.60 -14.51 13.28
N GLU A 51 -1.81 -14.11 12.03
CA GLU A 51 -0.73 -13.94 11.06
C GLU A 51 -0.94 -12.62 10.30
N VAL A 52 0.14 -11.87 10.11
CA VAL A 52 0.14 -10.69 9.25
C VAL A 52 0.81 -11.06 7.94
N ARG A 53 0.13 -10.81 6.83
CA ARG A 53 0.67 -10.98 5.49
C ARG A 53 0.76 -9.66 4.75
N LEU A 54 1.75 -9.54 3.88
CA LEU A 54 1.78 -8.56 2.82
C LEU A 54 2.19 -9.23 1.52
N GLU A 55 1.37 -9.08 0.49
CA GLU A 55 1.58 -9.72 -0.81
C GLU A 55 1.75 -8.66 -1.91
N THR A 56 2.86 -8.70 -2.64
CA THR A 56 3.09 -7.76 -3.75
C THR A 56 3.90 -8.37 -4.87
N THR A 57 3.69 -7.89 -6.09
CA THR A 57 4.53 -8.23 -7.25
C THR A 57 5.82 -7.40 -7.30
N ILE A 58 6.00 -6.46 -6.35
CA ILE A 58 7.10 -5.49 -6.34
C ILE A 58 8.09 -5.86 -5.23
N GLN A 59 9.21 -6.49 -5.60
CA GLN A 59 10.21 -6.99 -4.65
C GLN A 59 10.71 -5.92 -3.67
N ALA A 60 11.02 -4.73 -4.19
CA ALA A 60 11.52 -3.62 -3.37
C ALA A 60 10.47 -3.16 -2.35
N GLY A 61 9.18 -3.20 -2.69
CA GLY A 61 8.09 -2.93 -1.75
C GLY A 61 8.02 -3.96 -0.62
N ALA A 62 8.10 -5.26 -0.95
CA ALA A 62 8.12 -6.33 0.04
C ALA A 62 9.32 -6.23 0.98
N LYS A 63 10.53 -6.01 0.43
CA LYS A 63 11.76 -5.81 1.21
C LYS A 63 11.66 -4.60 2.14
N LEU A 64 11.10 -3.49 1.66
CA LEU A 64 10.89 -2.29 2.46
C LEU A 64 9.96 -2.59 3.64
N ALA A 65 8.76 -3.14 3.39
CA ALA A 65 7.82 -3.46 4.46
C ALA A 65 8.45 -4.43 5.47
N TYR A 66 9.08 -5.51 5.00
CA TYR A 66 9.74 -6.49 5.85
C TYR A 66 10.83 -5.85 6.72
N SER A 67 11.67 -4.97 6.16
CA SER A 67 12.71 -4.28 6.92
C SER A 67 12.15 -3.38 8.03
N VAL A 68 10.99 -2.75 7.82
CA VAL A 68 10.33 -1.98 8.88
C VAL A 68 9.87 -2.91 9.99
N PHE A 69 9.20 -4.01 9.68
CA PHE A 69 8.81 -5.00 10.70
C PHE A 69 10.01 -5.57 11.47
N LYS A 70 11.09 -5.91 10.77
CA LYS A 70 12.34 -6.38 11.40
C LYS A 70 12.96 -5.34 12.33
N ALA A 71 12.84 -4.04 12.03
CA ALA A 71 13.34 -2.98 12.91
C ALA A 71 12.58 -2.90 14.25
N TYR A 72 11.35 -3.42 14.32
CA TYR A 72 10.58 -3.57 15.56
C TYR A 72 10.83 -4.90 16.27
N GLY A 73 11.64 -5.80 15.71
CA GLY A 73 11.91 -7.12 16.27
C GLY A 73 10.92 -8.22 15.86
N ALA A 74 10.02 -7.94 14.90
CA ALA A 74 9.05 -8.93 14.41
C ALA A 74 9.72 -10.19 13.85
N GLU A 75 9.14 -11.35 14.15
CA GLU A 75 9.53 -12.63 13.55
C GLU A 75 8.68 -12.96 12.32
N GLY A 76 9.34 -13.52 11.29
CA GLY A 76 8.67 -13.93 10.08
C GLY A 76 9.62 -14.21 8.93
N GLU A 77 9.04 -14.38 7.75
CA GLU A 77 9.75 -14.72 6.51
C GLU A 77 9.34 -13.81 5.35
N LEU A 78 10.28 -13.60 4.43
CA LEU A 78 10.02 -13.01 3.11
C LEU A 78 10.27 -14.08 2.06
N VAL A 79 9.19 -14.57 1.46
CA VAL A 79 9.23 -15.65 0.48
C VAL A 79 8.82 -15.16 -0.91
N ALA A 80 9.37 -15.78 -1.95
CA ALA A 80 8.94 -15.57 -3.32
C ALA A 80 8.18 -16.81 -3.79
N ARG A 81 6.96 -16.64 -4.26
CA ARG A 81 6.13 -17.72 -4.82
C ARG A 81 5.58 -17.36 -6.19
N ARG A 82 5.33 -18.35 -7.03
CA ARG A 82 4.61 -18.16 -8.29
C ARG A 82 3.15 -18.51 -8.08
N GLU A 83 2.26 -17.62 -8.48
CA GLU A 83 0.82 -17.93 -8.46
C GLU A 83 0.53 -19.07 -9.45
N PRO A 84 -0.32 -20.05 -9.08
CA PRO A 84 -0.69 -21.13 -10.00
C PRO A 84 -1.49 -20.63 -11.23
N ARG A 85 -2.16 -19.48 -11.06
CA ARG A 85 -2.95 -18.78 -12.09
C ARG A 85 -2.26 -17.46 -12.46
N PHE A 86 -2.75 -16.75 -13.47
CA PHE A 86 -2.18 -15.47 -13.95
C PHE A 86 -0.74 -15.55 -14.49
N GLN A 87 -0.47 -16.48 -15.41
CA GLN A 87 0.83 -16.58 -16.12
C GLN A 87 2.02 -16.79 -15.16
N HIS A 88 1.84 -17.58 -14.09
CA HIS A 88 2.89 -17.87 -13.11
C HIS A 88 3.58 -16.61 -12.55
N ARG A 89 2.76 -15.59 -12.29
CA ARG A 89 3.20 -14.30 -11.77
C ARG A 89 3.97 -14.51 -10.47
N LEU A 90 5.18 -13.95 -10.41
CA LEU A 90 6.00 -13.96 -9.21
C LEU A 90 5.42 -12.95 -8.20
N VAL A 91 5.12 -13.44 -7.01
CA VAL A 91 4.61 -12.67 -5.87
C VAL A 91 5.59 -12.83 -4.72
N TYR A 92 5.92 -11.71 -4.09
CA TYR A 92 6.69 -11.66 -2.87
C TYR A 92 5.72 -11.53 -1.71
N GLU A 93 5.88 -12.40 -0.72
CA GLU A 93 5.00 -12.52 0.43
C GLU A 93 5.84 -12.34 1.70
N VAL A 94 5.49 -11.34 2.50
CA VAL A 94 5.97 -11.17 3.86
C VAL A 94 4.97 -11.85 4.78
N ARG A 95 5.41 -12.79 5.60
CA ARG A 95 4.58 -13.48 6.61
C ARG A 95 5.17 -13.22 7.98
N LEU A 96 4.36 -12.72 8.90
CA LEU A 96 4.77 -12.39 10.25
C LEU A 96 3.83 -13.04 11.25
N LYS A 97 4.38 -13.45 12.38
CA LYS A 97 3.59 -13.98 13.50
C LYS A 97 2.77 -12.84 14.13
N GLY A 98 1.65 -13.19 14.76
CA GLY A 98 0.84 -12.26 15.55
C GLY A 98 1.46 -11.89 16.90
N ASP A 99 2.78 -11.70 16.96
CA ASP A 99 3.51 -11.44 18.20
C ASP A 99 3.51 -9.94 18.58
N PRO A 100 3.82 -9.59 19.85
CA PRO A 100 3.82 -8.19 20.30
C PRO A 100 4.68 -7.23 19.43
N PRO A 101 5.90 -7.60 18.97
CA PRO A 101 6.67 -6.78 18.03
C PRO A 101 5.94 -6.46 16.72
N THR A 102 5.22 -7.43 16.15
CA THR A 102 4.44 -7.23 14.93
C THR A 102 3.25 -6.31 15.19
N LEU A 103 2.54 -6.50 16.30
CA LEU A 103 1.44 -5.63 16.69
C LEU A 103 1.90 -4.19 16.96
N GLN A 104 3.08 -4.01 17.58
CA GLN A 104 3.69 -2.70 17.77
C GLN A 104 4.01 -2.02 16.43
N ALA A 105 4.61 -2.75 15.48
CA ALA A 105 4.89 -2.21 14.15
C ALA A 105 3.61 -1.77 13.42
N LEU A 106 2.52 -2.54 13.54
CA LEU A 106 1.22 -2.18 13.00
C LEU A 106 0.60 -0.96 13.68
N ASN A 107 0.76 -0.81 15.00
CA ASN A 107 0.39 0.41 15.71
C ASN A 107 1.15 1.60 15.11
N GLU A 108 2.47 1.54 15.04
CA GLU A 108 3.30 2.63 14.52
C GLU A 108 2.98 2.99 13.06
N MET A 109 2.62 2.00 12.24
CA MET A 109 2.12 2.21 10.88
C MET A 109 0.71 2.85 10.83
N GLY A 110 0.04 3.03 11.97
CA GLY A 110 -1.31 3.57 12.04
C GLY A 110 -2.39 2.62 11.54
N VAL A 111 -2.08 1.32 11.45
CA VAL A 111 -3.03 0.25 11.13
C VAL A 111 -3.83 -0.14 12.38
N LEU A 112 -3.15 -0.16 13.54
CA LEU A 112 -3.79 -0.38 14.84
C LEU A 112 -3.76 0.89 15.70
N SER A 113 -4.78 1.04 16.55
CA SER A 113 -4.84 2.03 17.62
C SER A 113 -3.96 1.62 18.81
N ASP A 114 -3.80 2.51 19.79
CA ASP A 114 -3.06 2.21 21.03
C ASP A 114 -3.79 1.17 21.91
N ARG A 115 -5.05 0.87 21.60
CA ARG A 115 -5.83 -0.22 22.18
C ARG A 115 -5.80 -1.49 21.31
N PHE A 116 -4.92 -1.54 20.32
CA PHE A 116 -4.81 -2.63 19.33
C PHE A 116 -6.09 -2.87 18.51
N GLU A 117 -6.91 -1.83 18.30
CA GLU A 117 -8.10 -1.90 17.45
C GLU A 117 -7.77 -1.48 16.02
N LEU A 118 -8.41 -2.10 15.03
CA LEU A 118 -8.19 -1.78 13.62
C LEU A 118 -8.66 -0.36 13.29
N ILE A 119 -7.76 0.46 12.77
CA ILE A 119 -8.07 1.78 12.23
C ILE A 119 -8.55 1.60 10.78
N GLN A 120 -9.83 1.92 10.53
CA GLN A 120 -10.46 1.73 9.21
C GLN A 120 -9.98 2.72 8.13
N GLY A 121 -9.46 3.88 8.56
CA GLY A 121 -9.04 4.99 7.71
C GLY A 121 -7.53 5.22 7.73
N ILE A 122 -7.08 6.43 7.41
CA ILE A 122 -5.67 6.83 7.49
C ILE A 122 -5.42 7.52 8.82
N SER A 123 -4.51 6.97 9.62
CA SER A 123 -4.15 7.59 10.90
C SER A 123 -3.49 8.96 10.71
N ARG A 124 -4.09 10.01 11.28
CA ARG A 124 -3.58 11.40 11.16
C ARG A 124 -2.16 11.57 11.69
N ARG A 125 -1.72 10.74 12.65
CA ARG A 125 -0.35 10.78 13.19
C ARG A 125 0.72 10.48 12.13
N LEU A 126 0.36 9.66 11.15
CA LEU A 126 1.27 9.20 10.11
C LEU A 126 1.47 10.24 9.00
N ILE A 127 0.45 11.06 8.73
CA ILE A 127 0.42 11.99 7.59
C ILE A 127 0.54 13.48 8.00
N LYS A 128 1.08 13.76 9.19
CA LYS A 128 1.26 15.13 9.71
C LYS A 128 2.16 15.98 8.79
N LYS A 129 3.31 15.44 8.37
CA LYS A 129 4.32 16.16 7.57
C LYS A 129 4.07 15.95 6.07
N GLY A 130 4.40 16.96 5.26
CA GLY A 130 4.29 16.86 3.79
C GLY A 130 5.08 15.70 3.20
N CYS A 131 6.30 15.44 3.69
CA CYS A 131 7.11 14.29 3.26
C CYS A 131 6.43 12.95 3.57
N CYS A 132 5.75 12.83 4.71
CA CYS A 132 5.03 11.61 5.10
C CYS A 132 3.77 11.39 4.27
N ARG A 133 3.05 12.46 3.89
CA ARG A 133 1.89 12.37 2.97
C ARG A 133 2.31 11.79 1.63
N SER A 134 3.36 12.33 1.02
CA SER A 134 3.88 11.85 -0.26
C SER A 134 4.43 10.42 -0.15
N ALA A 135 5.10 10.09 0.95
CA ALA A 135 5.61 8.75 1.22
C ALA A 135 4.47 7.73 1.41
N PHE A 136 3.40 8.08 2.14
CA PHE A 136 2.23 7.24 2.35
C PHE A 136 1.52 6.93 1.02
N LEU A 137 1.23 7.98 0.23
CA LEU A 137 0.61 7.83 -1.09
C LEU A 137 1.46 6.96 -2.01
N ARG A 138 2.78 7.13 -1.98
CA ARG A 138 3.72 6.27 -2.71
C ARG A 138 3.60 4.81 -2.27
N GLY A 139 3.50 4.54 -0.96
CA GLY A 139 3.24 3.19 -0.44
C GLY A 139 1.96 2.58 -1.01
N CYS A 140 0.86 3.34 -1.02
CA CYS A 140 -0.41 2.90 -1.60
C CYS A 140 -0.30 2.61 -3.10
N LEU A 141 0.44 3.44 -3.83
CA LEU A 141 0.69 3.25 -5.27
C LEU A 141 1.53 1.99 -5.54
N ILE A 142 2.56 1.73 -4.74
CA ILE A 142 3.37 0.50 -4.88
C ILE A 142 2.51 -0.74 -4.63
N GLY A 143 1.59 -0.71 -3.66
CA GLY A 143 0.72 -1.84 -3.33
C GLY A 143 -0.38 -2.07 -4.38
N ALA A 144 -1.21 -1.06 -4.62
CA ALA A 144 -2.44 -1.19 -5.42
C ALA A 144 -2.59 -0.17 -6.55
N GLY A 145 -1.54 0.59 -6.88
CA GLY A 145 -1.56 1.57 -7.96
C GLY A 145 -1.56 0.95 -9.35
N SER A 146 -2.37 1.49 -10.26
CA SER A 146 -2.31 1.23 -11.69
C SER A 146 -2.16 2.52 -12.46
N ALA A 147 -1.27 2.53 -13.45
CA ALA A 147 -1.00 3.69 -14.29
C ALA A 147 -1.08 3.31 -15.78
N ASN A 148 -1.53 4.23 -16.61
CA ASN A 148 -1.46 4.11 -18.07
C ASN A 148 -0.20 4.79 -18.60
N ALA A 149 0.37 4.26 -19.69
CA ALA A 149 1.49 4.89 -20.36
C ALA A 149 1.08 6.31 -20.83
N PRO A 150 1.87 7.35 -20.51
CA PRO A 150 1.50 8.74 -20.79
C PRO A 150 1.65 9.02 -22.28
N GLN A 151 0.61 8.72 -23.06
CA GLN A 151 0.55 9.06 -24.49
C GLN A 151 -0.04 10.46 -24.69
N ARG A 152 -1.00 10.88 -23.84
CA ARG A 152 -1.60 12.24 -23.83
C ARG A 152 -2.02 12.70 -22.43
N GLU A 153 -2.72 11.86 -21.67
CA GLU A 153 -3.11 12.13 -20.27
C GLU A 153 -2.67 10.98 -19.36
N ALA A 154 -1.98 11.31 -18.27
CA ALA A 154 -1.58 10.32 -17.28
C ALA A 154 -2.78 10.00 -16.38
N HIS A 155 -3.18 8.72 -16.39
CA HIS A 155 -4.22 8.20 -15.53
C HIS A 155 -3.63 7.27 -14.49
N LEU A 156 -3.98 7.51 -13.23
CA LEU A 156 -3.46 6.75 -12.10
C LEU A 156 -4.65 6.38 -11.22
N GLU A 157 -4.76 5.11 -10.83
CA GLU A 157 -5.86 4.60 -10.01
C GLU A 157 -5.31 3.82 -8.82
N ILE A 158 -6.02 3.87 -7.68
CA ILE A 158 -5.81 2.99 -6.52
C ILE A 158 -7.17 2.37 -6.22
N THR A 159 -7.22 1.04 -6.16
CA THR A 159 -8.44 0.29 -5.82
C THR A 159 -8.34 -0.25 -4.40
N THR A 160 -9.41 -0.14 -3.63
CA THR A 160 -9.51 -0.69 -2.28
C THR A 160 -10.94 -1.14 -1.97
N PRO A 161 -11.15 -2.26 -1.25
CA PRO A 161 -12.47 -2.65 -0.77
C PRO A 161 -12.95 -1.83 0.44
N HIS A 162 -12.06 -1.04 1.08
CA HIS A 162 -12.37 -0.37 2.34
C HIS A 162 -12.85 1.07 2.12
N HIS A 163 -14.13 1.33 2.39
CA HIS A 163 -14.77 2.64 2.15
C HIS A 163 -14.12 3.79 2.96
N ALA A 164 -13.91 3.61 4.26
CA ALA A 164 -13.32 4.65 5.12
C ALA A 164 -11.91 5.03 4.64
N PHE A 165 -11.06 4.03 4.36
CA PHE A 165 -9.75 4.25 3.76
C PHE A 165 -9.83 4.93 2.39
N ALA A 166 -10.78 4.56 1.53
CA ALA A 166 -10.97 5.20 0.23
C ALA A 166 -11.31 6.70 0.36
N ALA A 167 -12.18 7.06 1.31
CA ALA A 167 -12.54 8.45 1.57
C ALA A 167 -11.34 9.26 2.09
N ASP A 168 -10.60 8.74 3.06
CA ASP A 168 -9.40 9.39 3.59
C ASP A 168 -8.30 9.51 2.54
N LEU A 169 -8.13 8.49 1.69
CA LEU A 169 -7.17 8.53 0.60
C LEU A 169 -7.52 9.60 -0.44
N ALA A 170 -8.80 9.76 -0.77
CA ALA A 170 -9.26 10.81 -1.67
C ALA A 170 -8.99 12.22 -1.10
N ALA A 171 -9.27 12.41 0.19
CA ALA A 171 -8.97 13.67 0.89
C ALA A 171 -7.45 13.95 0.92
N LEU A 172 -6.63 12.93 1.20
CA LEU A 172 -5.17 13.04 1.19
C LEU A 172 -4.63 13.38 -0.19
N LEU A 173 -5.14 12.72 -1.25
CA LEU A 173 -4.78 13.03 -2.62
C LEU A 173 -5.14 14.48 -2.97
N HIS A 174 -6.32 14.97 -2.54
CA HIS A 174 -6.71 16.35 -2.81
C HIS A 174 -5.70 17.36 -2.25
N VAL A 175 -5.21 17.11 -1.03
CA VAL A 175 -4.19 17.94 -0.37
C VAL A 175 -2.84 17.91 -1.10
N VAL A 176 -2.47 16.78 -1.72
CA VAL A 176 -1.12 16.60 -2.31
C VAL A 176 -1.07 16.96 -3.80
N VAL A 177 -2.11 16.63 -4.57
CA VAL A 177 -2.12 16.79 -6.05
C VAL A 177 -3.23 17.70 -6.58
N GLY A 178 -4.18 18.13 -5.75
CA GLY A 178 -5.29 19.00 -6.19
C GLY A 178 -6.52 18.21 -6.67
N HIS A 179 -6.91 18.32 -7.95
CA HIS A 179 -8.15 17.72 -8.44
C HIS A 179 -8.12 16.18 -8.43
N VAL A 180 -9.06 15.56 -7.70
CA VAL A 180 -9.22 14.11 -7.58
C VAL A 180 -10.66 13.75 -7.92
N ALA A 181 -10.86 12.68 -8.69
CA ALA A 181 -12.18 12.08 -8.89
C ALA A 181 -12.27 10.76 -8.09
N THR A 182 -13.43 10.45 -7.55
CA THR A 182 -13.69 9.17 -6.89
C THR A 182 -14.76 8.41 -7.67
N ARG A 183 -14.56 7.11 -7.91
CA ARG A 183 -15.52 6.28 -8.66
C ARG A 183 -15.87 5.03 -7.85
N ASN A 184 -17.13 4.89 -7.48
CA ASN A 184 -17.62 3.63 -6.92
C ASN A 184 -17.87 2.65 -8.07
N ARG A 185 -17.09 1.56 -8.15
CA ARG A 185 -17.34 0.48 -9.10
C ARG A 185 -17.93 -0.70 -8.33
N LEU A 186 -19.22 -0.96 -8.49
CA LEU A 186 -19.81 -2.24 -8.07
C LEU A 186 -19.22 -3.35 -8.94
N ALA A 187 -18.11 -3.95 -8.50
CA ALA A 187 -17.50 -5.06 -9.19
C ALA A 187 -18.32 -6.33 -8.92
N ALA A 188 -19.20 -6.69 -9.86
CA ALA A 188 -19.84 -8.00 -9.87
C ALA A 188 -18.81 -9.09 -10.22
N ARG A 189 -17.93 -9.45 -9.28
CA ARG A 189 -17.20 -10.72 -9.36
C ARG A 189 -18.17 -11.83 -8.98
N ARG A 190 -18.43 -12.77 -9.91
CA ARG A 190 -19.39 -13.88 -9.83
C ARG A 190 -19.23 -14.85 -8.64
N GLN A 191 -18.34 -14.58 -7.68
CA GLN A 191 -18.04 -15.48 -6.57
C GLN A 191 -17.94 -14.80 -5.20
N ASP A 192 -18.17 -13.50 -5.09
CA ASP A 192 -18.24 -12.82 -3.79
C ASP A 192 -19.28 -11.71 -3.83
N ARG A 193 -20.49 -12.01 -3.35
CA ARG A 193 -21.70 -11.19 -3.53
C ARG A 193 -21.89 -10.11 -2.45
N GLN A 194 -20.90 -9.81 -1.59
CA GLN A 194 -21.15 -8.94 -0.43
C GLN A 194 -20.24 -7.71 -0.23
N HIS A 195 -19.17 -7.51 -1.00
CA HIS A 195 -18.31 -6.32 -0.81
C HIS A 195 -18.04 -5.58 -2.12
N GLY A 196 -18.60 -4.38 -2.26
CA GLY A 196 -18.30 -3.47 -3.38
C GLY A 196 -16.83 -3.03 -3.37
N LEU A 197 -16.23 -2.89 -4.55
CA LEU A 197 -14.86 -2.35 -4.68
C LEU A 197 -14.92 -0.84 -4.89
N HIS A 198 -14.22 -0.08 -4.06
CA HIS A 198 -14.10 1.37 -4.23
C HIS A 198 -12.82 1.66 -5.03
N ALA A 199 -12.96 2.34 -6.17
CA ALA A 199 -11.82 2.77 -6.98
C ALA A 199 -11.62 4.29 -6.81
N ALA A 200 -10.53 4.69 -6.16
CA ALA A 200 -10.08 6.07 -6.23
C ALA A 200 -9.35 6.25 -7.58
N THR A 201 -9.98 6.98 -8.49
CA THR A 201 -9.52 7.14 -9.88
C THR A 201 -9.05 8.57 -10.11
N PHE A 202 -7.76 8.79 -10.32
CA PHE A 202 -7.20 10.13 -10.44
C PHE A 202 -6.68 10.41 -11.85
N ARG A 203 -6.98 11.60 -12.36
CA ARG A 203 -6.42 12.13 -13.60
C ARG A 203 -5.35 13.14 -13.23
N ALA A 204 -4.10 12.84 -13.53
CA ALA A 204 -3.06 13.85 -13.53
C ALA A 204 -3.18 14.64 -14.85
N PHE A 205 -3.73 15.85 -14.80
CA PHE A 205 -3.68 16.76 -15.94
C PHE A 205 -2.23 17.21 -16.12
N GLY A 206 -1.60 16.76 -17.21
CA GLY A 206 -0.29 17.23 -17.59
C GLY A 206 -0.37 18.62 -18.21
N ARG A 207 0.13 19.65 -17.52
CA ARG A 207 0.77 20.83 -18.14
C ARG A 207 1.95 21.34 -17.28
N ARG A 208 3.16 21.19 -17.85
CA ARG A 208 4.45 21.94 -17.74
C ARG A 208 4.66 22.75 -16.44
N THR A 209 5.76 22.60 -15.68
CA THR A 209 7.16 22.87 -16.07
C THR A 209 8.17 22.15 -15.16
N LEU A 210 8.95 21.22 -15.74
CA LEU A 210 10.32 20.92 -15.29
C LEU A 210 11.25 21.53 -16.33
N ALA A 211 11.54 22.83 -16.16
CA ALA A 211 12.61 23.51 -16.86
C ALA A 211 13.35 24.38 -15.83
N SER A 212 14.66 24.10 -15.70
CA SER A 212 15.72 24.94 -15.16
C SER A 212 15.51 25.63 -13.80
N ARG A 213 16.14 25.07 -12.75
CA ARG A 213 16.85 25.86 -11.72
C ARG A 213 18.10 25.10 -11.25
N HIS A 214 19.08 25.04 -12.14
CA HIS A 214 20.49 25.08 -11.78
C HIS A 214 21.12 26.15 -12.67
N ALA A 215 21.19 27.35 -12.11
CA ALA A 215 22.20 28.36 -12.37
C ALA A 215 22.67 28.81 -10.98
#